data_AF-A0A414AD87-F1
#
_entry.id   AF-A0A414AD87-F1
#
_cell.length_a   1.000
_cell.length_b   1.000
_cell.length_c   1.000
_cell.angle_alpha   90.00
_cell.angle_beta   90.00
_cell.angle_gamma   90.00
#
_symmetry.space_group_name_H-M   'P 1'
#
loop_
_entity.id
_entity.type
_entity.pdbx_description
1 polymer ?
#
loop_
_entity_poly.entity_id
_entity_poly.type
_entity_poly.pdbx_seq_one_letter_code
_entity_poly.pdbx_strand_id
1 'polypeptide(L)'
;MMKKMIMALCIFICAFTLVACSGQQTNEPLTLGVNAIITEIDKENKIITTKDSGEEGVLGDDCLIDCSQIPMIYCNYDTQDVIDITLDDLQVGDEIILTIRSSEIENLQKEDDNKAKIAVEQLQLGTQKIK
;
A
#
# COMPACT_ATOMS: atom_id res chain seq x y z
N MET A 1 -7.34 49.63 18.70
CA MET A 1 -6.97 49.04 17.39
C MET A 1 -6.28 47.68 17.52
N MET A 2 -5.39 47.44 18.49
CA MET A 2 -4.65 46.16 18.64
C MET A 2 -5.53 44.90 18.81
N LYS A 3 -6.65 44.97 19.55
CA LYS A 3 -7.57 43.81 19.71
C LYS A 3 -8.20 43.34 18.39
N LYS A 4 -8.49 44.25 17.45
CA LYS A 4 -9.03 43.90 16.12
C LYS A 4 -7.96 43.24 15.24
N MET A 5 -6.71 43.70 15.35
CA MET A 5 -5.56 43.10 14.66
C MET A 5 -5.25 41.68 15.16
N ILE A 6 -5.32 41.46 16.49
CA ILE A 6 -5.12 40.12 17.08
C ILE A 6 -6.23 39.17 16.65
N MET A 7 -7.50 39.60 16.67
CA MET A 7 -8.61 38.75 16.23
C MET A 7 -8.53 38.41 14.73
N ALA A 8 -8.16 39.38 13.89
CA ALA A 8 -7.96 39.15 12.46
C ALA A 8 -6.79 38.19 12.19
N LEU A 9 -5.68 38.32 12.94
CA LEU A 9 -4.51 37.45 12.82
C LEU A 9 -4.85 36.01 13.22
N CYS A 10 -5.61 35.81 14.30
CA CYS A 10 -6.07 34.47 14.71
C CYS A 10 -6.95 33.82 13.65
N ILE A 11 -7.89 34.57 13.05
CA ILE A 11 -8.76 34.06 11.98
C ILE A 11 -7.93 33.68 10.75
N PHE A 12 -6.91 34.48 10.41
CA PHE A 12 -6.01 34.19 9.30
C PHE A 12 -5.22 32.90 9.57
N ILE A 13 -4.57 32.77 10.73
CA ILE A 13 -3.82 31.57 11.10
C ILE A 13 -4.71 30.32 11.05
N CYS A 14 -5.95 30.38 11.56
CA CYS A 14 -6.90 29.27 11.50
C CYS A 14 -7.28 28.90 10.06
N ALA A 15 -7.39 29.87 9.14
CA ALA A 15 -7.69 29.57 7.75
C ALA A 15 -6.53 28.86 7.03
N PHE A 16 -5.27 29.20 7.36
CA PHE A 16 -4.10 28.53 6.79
C PHE A 16 -3.85 27.13 7.36
N THR A 17 -4.16 26.88 8.63
CA THR A 17 -4.04 25.52 9.20
C THR A 17 -5.10 24.57 8.66
N LEU A 18 -6.27 25.06 8.23
CA LEU A 18 -7.30 24.22 7.58
C LEU A 18 -6.88 23.76 6.18
N VAL A 19 -6.08 24.54 5.44
CA VAL A 19 -5.55 24.15 4.12
C VAL A 19 -4.41 23.14 4.24
N ALA A 20 -3.68 23.11 5.35
CA ALA A 20 -2.60 22.13 5.57
C ALA A 20 -3.13 20.68 5.76
N CYS A 21 -4.40 20.52 6.15
CA CYS A 21 -5.04 19.20 6.23
C CYS A 21 -5.70 18.76 4.92
N SER A 22 -5.64 19.55 3.84
CA SER A 22 -6.05 19.12 2.50
C SER A 22 -4.85 18.56 1.73
N GLY A 23 -4.06 17.68 2.36
CA GLY A 23 -3.18 16.78 1.61
C GLY A 23 -4.03 16.13 0.53
N GLN A 24 -3.52 16.10 -0.70
CA GLN A 24 -4.25 15.65 -1.88
C GLN A 24 -4.72 14.20 -1.69
N GLN A 25 -5.87 14.04 -1.03
CA GLN A 25 -6.62 12.81 -1.01
C GLN A 25 -7.10 12.67 -2.44
N THR A 26 -6.41 11.84 -3.21
CA THR A 26 -7.04 11.20 -4.34
C THR A 26 -8.29 10.54 -3.75
N ASN A 27 -9.47 11.06 -4.09
CA ASN A 27 -10.76 10.56 -3.59
C ASN A 27 -11.07 9.13 -4.08
N GLU A 28 -10.06 8.41 -4.55
CA GLU A 28 -10.15 7.04 -4.99
C GLU A 28 -10.09 6.12 -3.78
N PRO A 29 -11.08 5.24 -3.60
CA PRO A 29 -11.09 4.31 -2.50
C PRO A 29 -9.88 3.38 -2.57
N LEU A 30 -9.30 3.13 -1.39
CA LEU A 30 -8.28 2.10 -1.19
C LEU A 30 -8.98 0.79 -0.85
N THR A 31 -8.66 -0.25 -1.59
CA THR A 31 -8.97 -1.63 -1.21
C THR A 31 -7.87 -2.11 -0.27
N LEU A 32 -8.27 -2.27 0.98
CA LEU A 32 -7.41 -2.74 2.06
C LEU A 32 -7.57 -4.26 2.20
N GLY A 33 -6.46 -4.96 2.41
CA GLY A 33 -6.51 -6.37 2.78
C GLY A 33 -6.56 -7.34 1.60
N VAL A 34 -5.95 -6.99 0.46
CA VAL A 34 -5.84 -7.94 -0.66
C VAL A 34 -4.74 -8.96 -0.33
N ASN A 35 -5.15 -10.19 -0.06
CA ASN A 35 -4.23 -11.26 0.38
C ASN A 35 -3.63 -12.00 -0.82
N ALA A 36 -2.30 -12.08 -0.86
CA ALA A 36 -1.56 -12.71 -1.94
C ALA A 36 -0.42 -13.59 -1.41
N ILE A 37 0.08 -14.48 -2.27
CA ILE A 37 1.25 -15.31 -2.01
C ILE A 37 2.34 -14.96 -3.01
N ILE A 38 3.56 -14.76 -2.55
CA ILE A 38 4.72 -14.53 -3.42
C ILE A 38 5.10 -15.84 -4.11
N THR A 39 5.12 -15.84 -5.45
CA THR A 39 5.52 -16.98 -6.27
C THR A 39 6.93 -16.86 -6.82
N GLU A 40 7.39 -15.63 -7.10
CA GLU A 40 8.75 -15.35 -7.58
C GLU A 40 9.25 -14.01 -7.03
N ILE A 41 10.57 -13.88 -6.88
CA ILE A 41 11.24 -12.63 -6.48
C ILE A 41 12.39 -12.34 -7.44
N ASP A 42 12.28 -11.22 -8.15
CA ASP A 42 13.36 -10.61 -8.91
C ASP A 42 13.97 -9.46 -8.11
N LYS A 43 15.09 -9.75 -7.43
CA LYS A 43 15.80 -8.77 -6.60
C LYS A 43 16.50 -7.68 -7.41
N GLU A 44 16.89 -7.97 -8.66
CA GLU A 44 17.60 -7.02 -9.51
C GLU A 44 16.65 -5.90 -9.94
N ASN A 45 15.46 -6.28 -10.41
CA ASN A 45 14.44 -5.34 -10.87
C ASN A 45 13.48 -4.90 -9.74
N LYS A 46 13.62 -5.47 -8.54
CA LYS A 46 12.74 -5.25 -7.39
C LYS A 46 11.27 -5.56 -7.71
N ILE A 47 11.05 -6.63 -8.45
CA ILE A 47 9.71 -7.11 -8.82
C ILE A 47 9.42 -8.39 -8.05
N ILE A 48 8.20 -8.51 -7.55
CA ILE A 48 7.68 -9.80 -7.07
C ILE A 48 6.55 -10.24 -7.99
N THR A 49 6.49 -11.54 -8.24
CA THR A 49 5.34 -12.19 -8.84
C THR A 49 4.49 -12.76 -7.73
N THR A 50 3.18 -12.56 -7.83
CA THR A 50 2.22 -12.96 -6.80
C THR A 50 1.02 -13.63 -7.42
N LYS A 51 0.34 -14.41 -6.59
CA LYS A 51 -0.98 -14.93 -6.89
C LYS A 51 -1.93 -14.68 -5.73
N ASP A 52 -3.22 -14.77 -5.99
CA ASP A 52 -4.22 -14.74 -4.93
C ASP A 52 -4.01 -15.88 -3.92
N SER A 53 -4.24 -15.58 -2.63
CA SER A 53 -4.12 -16.56 -1.54
C SER A 53 -5.35 -17.51 -1.45
N GLY A 54 -6.48 -17.15 -2.07
CA GLY A 54 -7.72 -17.93 -2.10
C GLY A 54 -8.43 -17.90 -3.45
N GLU A 55 -9.54 -18.64 -3.56
CA GLU A 55 -10.28 -18.83 -4.84
C GLU A 55 -10.99 -17.56 -5.36
N GLU A 56 -11.34 -16.61 -4.48
CA GLU A 56 -12.05 -15.36 -4.82
C GLU A 56 -11.14 -14.12 -4.75
N GLY A 57 -9.92 -14.24 -5.27
CA GLY A 57 -9.00 -13.11 -5.30
C GLY A 57 -9.15 -12.21 -6.54
N VAL A 58 -8.43 -11.10 -6.53
CA VAL A 58 -8.55 -10.04 -7.56
C VAL A 58 -7.31 -9.89 -8.42
N LEU A 59 -6.20 -10.56 -8.08
CA LEU A 59 -4.91 -10.43 -8.75
C LEU A 59 -4.72 -11.49 -9.85
N GLY A 60 -5.39 -12.63 -9.73
CA GLY A 60 -5.15 -13.82 -10.55
C GLY A 60 -3.92 -14.61 -10.10
N ASP A 61 -3.37 -15.42 -11.01
CA ASP A 61 -2.29 -16.37 -10.73
C ASP A 61 -0.87 -15.81 -10.93
N ASP A 62 -0.73 -14.70 -11.66
CA ASP A 62 0.57 -14.21 -12.15
C ASP A 62 0.59 -12.67 -12.24
N CYS A 63 0.46 -12.03 -11.07
CA CYS A 63 0.43 -10.57 -10.95
C CYS A 63 1.79 -10.02 -10.50
N LEU A 64 2.33 -9.06 -11.26
CA LEU A 64 3.62 -8.43 -11.00
C LEU A 64 3.45 -7.17 -10.15
N ILE A 65 4.26 -7.04 -9.10
CA ILE A 65 4.28 -5.87 -8.22
C ILE A 65 5.68 -5.27 -8.20
N ASP A 66 5.76 -3.96 -8.47
CA ASP A 66 6.99 -3.18 -8.38
C ASP A 66 7.23 -2.72 -6.94
N CYS A 67 8.25 -3.28 -6.30
CA CYS A 67 8.59 -2.98 -4.92
C CYS A 67 9.55 -1.79 -4.79
N SER A 68 9.87 -1.08 -5.89
CA SER A 68 10.94 -0.07 -5.88
C SER A 68 10.64 1.13 -5.00
N GLN A 69 9.37 1.51 -4.84
CA GLN A 69 8.94 2.76 -4.19
C GLN A 69 7.80 2.56 -3.18
N ILE A 70 7.37 1.32 -2.95
CA ILE A 70 6.27 1.04 -2.02
C ILE A 70 6.80 0.85 -0.60
N PRO A 71 6.13 1.38 0.42
CA PRO A 71 6.42 1.02 1.81
C PRO A 71 6.13 -0.47 2.02
N MET A 72 7.05 -1.15 2.70
CA MET A 72 6.93 -2.54 3.09
C MET A 72 7.02 -2.64 4.61
N ILE A 73 6.03 -3.26 5.23
CA ILE A 73 5.94 -3.36 6.70
C ILE A 73 5.76 -4.81 7.15
N TYR A 74 6.17 -5.08 8.39
CA TYR A 74 5.83 -6.29 9.12
C TYR A 74 5.09 -5.91 10.40
N CYS A 75 3.96 -6.56 10.65
CA CYS A 75 3.20 -6.44 11.89
C CYS A 75 3.33 -7.76 12.65
N ASN A 76 3.94 -7.72 13.84
CA ASN A 76 4.00 -8.85 14.74
C ASN A 76 2.66 -8.97 15.48
N TYR A 77 1.93 -10.06 15.30
CA TYR A 77 0.58 -10.20 15.87
C TYR A 77 0.58 -10.43 17.39
N ASP A 78 1.66 -10.97 17.94
CA ASP A 78 1.79 -11.22 19.38
C ASP A 78 2.14 -9.94 20.13
N THR A 79 3.10 -9.16 19.62
CA THR A 79 3.60 -7.94 20.28
C THR A 79 2.88 -6.67 19.82
N GLN A 80 2.20 -6.72 18.67
CA GLN A 80 1.58 -5.57 17.98
C GLN A 80 2.61 -4.55 17.46
N ASP A 81 3.89 -4.92 17.42
CA ASP A 81 4.94 -4.06 16.86
C ASP A 81 4.84 -4.01 15.35
N VAL A 82 5.02 -2.80 14.80
CA VAL A 82 5.12 -2.56 13.36
C VAL A 82 6.52 -2.07 13.06
N ILE A 83 7.19 -2.76 12.14
CA ILE A 83 8.52 -2.39 11.67
C ILE A 83 8.54 -2.28 10.14
N ASP A 84 9.39 -1.39 9.63
CA ASP A 84 9.70 -1.37 8.21
C ASP A 84 10.56 -2.58 7.84
N ILE A 85 10.28 -3.17 6.69
CA ILE A 85 11.06 -4.28 6.11
C ILE A 85 11.49 -3.92 4.69
N THR A 86 12.31 -4.78 4.11
CA THR A 86 12.83 -4.63 2.76
C THR A 86 12.54 -5.87 1.92
N LEU A 87 12.80 -5.77 0.61
CA LEU A 87 12.68 -6.91 -0.30
C LEU A 87 13.57 -8.10 0.12
N ASP A 88 14.67 -7.85 0.86
CA ASP A 88 15.56 -8.91 1.33
C ASP A 88 14.96 -9.76 2.46
N ASP A 89 13.94 -9.25 3.14
CA ASP A 89 13.23 -9.95 4.21
C ASP A 89 12.11 -10.87 3.67
N LEU A 90 11.71 -10.67 2.41
CA LEU A 90 10.68 -11.44 1.72
C LEU A 90 11.22 -12.74 1.11
N GLN A 91 10.37 -13.75 1.06
CA GLN A 91 10.66 -15.07 0.50
C GLN A 91 9.50 -15.57 -0.35
N VAL A 92 9.83 -16.43 -1.33
CA VAL A 92 8.81 -17.18 -2.08
C VAL A 92 8.01 -18.04 -1.11
N GLY A 93 6.68 -18.01 -1.24
CA GLY A 93 5.74 -18.67 -0.35
C GLY A 93 5.25 -17.80 0.81
N ASP A 94 5.79 -16.59 0.99
CA ASP A 94 5.24 -15.67 1.97
C ASP A 94 3.85 -15.20 1.58
N GLU A 95 2.97 -15.19 2.58
CA GLU A 95 1.69 -14.51 2.53
C GLU A 95 1.91 -13.02 2.78
N ILE A 96 1.37 -12.21 1.89
CA ILE A 96 1.42 -10.76 1.97
C ILE A 96 0.00 -10.19 1.89
N ILE A 97 -0.14 -9.00 2.46
CA ILE A 97 -1.38 -8.23 2.45
C ILE A 97 -1.08 -6.91 1.76
N LEU A 98 -1.83 -6.62 0.71
CA LEU A 98 -1.62 -5.47 -0.15
C LEU A 98 -2.70 -4.41 0.09
N THR A 99 -2.27 -3.16 0.05
CA THR A 99 -3.17 -2.01 -0.07
C THR A 99 -3.09 -1.49 -1.49
N ILE A 100 -4.21 -1.53 -2.20
CA ILE A 100 -4.28 -1.26 -3.64
C ILE A 100 -5.42 -0.26 -3.88
N ARG A 101 -5.28 0.63 -4.86
CA ARG A 101 -6.39 1.50 -5.26
C ARG A 101 -7.45 0.67 -5.99
N SER A 102 -8.72 0.92 -5.72
CA SER A 102 -9.80 0.18 -6.40
C SER A 102 -9.76 0.36 -7.92
N SER A 103 -9.33 1.52 -8.41
CA SER A 103 -9.12 1.81 -9.83
C SER A 103 -8.09 0.89 -10.48
N GLU A 104 -6.99 0.58 -9.79
CA GLU A 104 -5.96 -0.36 -10.25
C GLU A 104 -6.52 -1.78 -10.39
N ILE A 105 -7.34 -2.22 -9.43
CA ILE A 105 -8.01 -3.52 -9.49
C ILE A 105 -9.00 -3.58 -10.65
N GLU A 106 -9.83 -2.55 -10.82
CA GLU A 106 -10.79 -2.49 -11.93
C GLU A 106 -10.10 -2.47 -13.30
N ASN A 107 -8.94 -1.85 -13.41
CA ASN A 107 -8.15 -1.83 -14.64
C ASN A 107 -7.53 -3.20 -14.90
N LEU A 108 -6.96 -3.84 -13.88
CA LEU A 108 -6.42 -5.19 -13.95
C LEU A 108 -7.45 -6.18 -14.51
N GLN A 109 -8.69 -6.13 -14.02
CA GLN A 109 -9.78 -7.03 -14.44
C GLN A 109 -10.30 -6.78 -15.86
N LYS A 110 -9.92 -5.67 -16.49
CA LYS A 110 -10.26 -5.38 -17.90
C LYS A 110 -9.18 -5.82 -18.87
N GLU A 111 -7.96 -6.08 -18.40
CA GLU A 111 -6.86 -6.55 -19.23
C GLU A 111 -6.99 -8.07 -19.47
N ASP A 112 -7.01 -8.48 -20.73
CA ASP A 112 -7.10 -9.89 -21.16
C ASP A 112 -5.75 -10.64 -21.08
N ASP A 113 -4.70 -10.02 -20.52
CA ASP A 113 -3.32 -10.49 -20.69
C ASP A 113 -2.75 -11.24 -19.47
N ASN A 114 -1.86 -12.19 -19.77
CA ASN A 114 -1.52 -13.31 -18.90
C ASN A 114 -0.45 -13.00 -17.82
N LYS A 115 0.01 -11.75 -17.72
CA LYS A 115 0.96 -11.24 -16.70
C LYS A 115 0.75 -9.74 -16.48
N ALA A 116 -0.21 -9.40 -15.65
CA ALA A 116 -0.59 -8.01 -15.45
C ALA A 116 0.19 -7.38 -14.27
N LYS A 117 0.69 -6.15 -14.48
CA LYS A 117 1.45 -5.39 -13.48
C LYS A 117 0.49 -4.45 -12.76
N ILE A 118 0.48 -4.48 -11.43
CA ILE A 118 -0.40 -3.62 -10.62
C ILE A 118 0.40 -2.64 -9.78
N ALA A 119 -0.10 -1.40 -9.66
CA ALA A 119 0.45 -0.43 -8.72
C ALA A 119 -0.10 -0.69 -7.31
N VAL A 120 0.80 -0.72 -6.32
CA VAL A 120 0.49 -0.99 -4.92
C VAL A 120 0.89 0.22 -4.08
N GLU A 121 0.08 0.56 -3.09
CA GLU A 121 0.35 1.69 -2.17
C GLU A 121 1.15 1.25 -0.93
N GLN A 122 0.97 0.01 -0.49
CA GLN A 122 1.71 -0.60 0.60
C GLN A 122 1.66 -2.13 0.53
N LEU A 123 2.76 -2.77 0.93
CA LEU A 123 2.84 -4.21 1.15
C LEU A 123 3.08 -4.49 2.64
N GLN A 124 2.31 -5.40 3.21
CA GLN A 124 2.55 -5.95 4.55
C GLN A 124 2.93 -7.42 4.43
N LEU A 125 4.00 -7.85 5.11
CA LEU A 125 4.30 -9.27 5.30
C LEU A 125 3.33 -9.86 6.32
N GLY A 126 2.51 -10.81 5.88
CA GLY A 126 1.55 -11.53 6.72
C GLY A 126 2.15 -12.75 7.42
N THR A 127 3.13 -13.41 6.79
CA THR A 127 3.81 -14.58 7.38
C THR A 127 4.59 -14.22 8.64
N GLN A 128 4.16 -14.78 9.78
CA GLN A 128 4.76 -14.55 11.10
C GLN A 128 6.06 -15.34 11.27
N LYS A 129 7.19 -14.74 10.89
CA LYS A 129 8.53 -15.38 10.98
C LYS A 129 9.65 -14.48 11.49
N ILE A 130 9.43 -13.16 11.48
CA ILE A 130 10.38 -12.18 12.00
C ILE A 130 10.12 -12.05 13.50
N LYS A 131 11.15 -12.31 14.30
CA LYS A 131 11.08 -12.32 15.77
C LYS A 131 11.46 -10.97 16.35
#